data_AF-A0A7K2WSA2-F1
#
_entry.id   AF-A0A7K2WSA2-F1
#
_cell.length_a   1.000
_cell.length_b   1.000
_cell.length_c   1.000
_cell.angle_alpha   90.00
_cell.angle_beta   90.00
_cell.angle_gamma   90.00
#
_symmetry.space_group_name_H-M   'P 1'
#
loop_
_entity.id
_entity.type
_entity.pdbx_description
1 polymer ?
#
loop_
_entity_poly.entity_id
_entity_poly.type
_entity_poly.pdbx_seq_one_letter_code
_entity_poly.pdbx_strand_id
1 'polypeptide(L)'
;MTAAVSPMLVRLAGERATGALLRDQGTLYLADGRVVHAESPAAPGVEVMLTAGGRLPYEAWEKAIEQAGSRGSVGRFLVESGYLGDGELEICHLGALFDAAFFALAPGSGPTRFRYGVAHWFGPVRPVSADAVQRETLRRRRLLDHVWPYAAVDTAPVVARAPAAGQ
;
A
#
# COMPACT_ATOMS: atom_id res chain seq x y z
N MET A 1 14.73 8.47 -20.66
CA MET A 1 14.92 8.20 -19.23
C MET A 1 13.75 8.80 -18.47
N THR A 2 12.81 7.98 -17.99
CA THR A 2 11.68 8.46 -17.18
C THR A 2 12.24 8.88 -15.82
N ALA A 3 12.03 10.13 -15.41
CA ALA A 3 12.53 10.62 -14.13
C ALA A 3 12.00 9.75 -12.97
N ALA A 4 12.87 9.42 -12.01
CA ALA A 4 12.48 8.66 -10.83
C ALA A 4 11.41 9.44 -10.05
N VAL A 5 10.32 8.79 -9.67
CA VAL A 5 9.23 9.41 -8.88
C VAL A 5 9.74 9.90 -7.52
N SER A 6 10.78 9.25 -6.99
CA SER A 6 11.46 9.63 -5.76
C SER A 6 12.94 9.26 -5.82
N PRO A 7 13.85 10.22 -6.05
CA PRO A 7 15.29 9.98 -5.97
C PRO A 7 15.72 9.44 -4.60
N MET A 8 15.06 9.87 -3.53
CA MET A 8 15.32 9.40 -2.17
C MET A 8 15.03 7.90 -2.02
N LEU A 9 13.90 7.41 -2.56
CA LEU A 9 13.55 5.99 -2.50
C LEU A 9 14.60 5.13 -3.25
N VAL A 10 15.06 5.60 -4.42
CA VAL A 10 16.11 4.91 -5.19
C VAL A 10 17.41 4.83 -4.41
N ARG A 11 17.82 5.93 -3.77
CA ARG A 11 19.02 5.98 -2.92
C ARG A 11 18.92 4.99 -1.76
N LEU A 12 17.80 5.02 -1.02
CA LEU A 12 17.57 4.13 0.12
C LEU A 12 17.53 2.65 -0.29
N ALA A 13 16.99 2.34 -1.48
CA ALA A 13 17.02 0.99 -2.03
C ALA A 13 18.45 0.53 -2.35
N GLY A 14 19.26 1.40 -2.97
CA GLY A 14 20.67 1.10 -3.27
C GLY A 14 21.53 0.93 -2.01
N GLU A 15 21.22 1.67 -0.94
CA GLU A 15 21.87 1.56 0.38
C GLU A 15 21.35 0.36 1.20
N ARG A 16 20.38 -0.40 0.69
CA ARG A 16 19.69 -1.48 1.41
C ARG A 16 19.14 -1.03 2.76
N ALA A 17 18.65 0.20 2.83
CA ALA A 17 18.20 0.81 4.07
C ALA A 17 16.96 0.09 4.64
N THR A 18 16.90 0.02 5.97
CA THR A 18 15.74 -0.46 6.74
C THR A 18 15.23 0.68 7.60
N GLY A 19 13.94 1.00 7.49
CA GLY A 19 13.34 2.15 8.17
C GLY A 19 12.11 2.69 7.45
N ALA A 20 11.63 3.85 7.90
CA ALA A 20 10.44 4.52 7.35
C ALA A 20 10.81 5.80 6.59
N LEU A 21 10.36 5.90 5.34
CA LEU A 21 10.43 7.09 4.49
C LEU A 21 9.12 7.87 4.62
N LEU A 22 9.16 8.99 5.34
CA LEU A 22 8.02 9.87 5.57
C LEU A 22 7.93 10.92 4.45
N ARG A 23 6.71 11.11 3.96
CA ARG A 23 6.31 12.08 2.93
C ARG A 23 5.03 12.78 3.39
N ASP A 24 4.70 13.89 2.73
CA ASP A 24 3.50 14.69 3.07
C ASP A 24 2.21 13.88 3.02
N GLN A 25 2.10 12.96 2.05
CA GLN A 25 0.88 12.18 1.76
C GLN A 25 1.03 10.70 2.12
N GLY A 26 2.00 10.34 2.96
CA GLY A 26 2.13 8.97 3.43
C GLY A 26 3.54 8.55 3.83
N THR A 27 3.68 7.28 4.18
CA THR A 27 4.93 6.67 4.62
C THR A 27 5.19 5.40 3.83
N LEU A 28 6.44 5.18 3.42
CA LEU A 28 6.90 3.89 2.88
C LEU A 28 7.84 3.24 3.90
N TYR A 29 7.59 1.99 4.26
CA TYR A 29 8.43 1.21 5.15
C TYR A 29 9.33 0.30 4.33
N LEU A 30 10.62 0.36 4.60
CA LEU A 30 11.66 -0.37 3.90
C LEU A 30 12.31 -1.40 4.83
N ALA A 31 12.61 -2.56 4.28
CA ALA A 31 13.51 -3.55 4.87
C ALA A 31 14.49 -4.04 3.80
N ASP A 32 15.79 -3.95 4.08
CA ASP A 32 16.85 -4.35 3.15
C ASP A 32 16.71 -3.69 1.76
N GLY A 33 16.32 -2.41 1.74
CA GLY A 33 16.10 -1.64 0.51
C GLY A 33 14.82 -1.99 -0.28
N ARG A 34 13.98 -2.90 0.24
CA ARG A 34 12.68 -3.24 -0.37
C ARG A 34 11.54 -2.61 0.40
N VAL A 35 10.51 -2.17 -0.31
CA VAL A 35 9.27 -1.66 0.28
C VAL A 35 8.47 -2.85 0.81
N VAL A 36 8.23 -2.87 2.11
CA VAL A 36 7.49 -3.94 2.80
C VAL A 36 6.10 -3.49 3.27
N HIS A 37 5.86 -2.18 3.36
CA HIS A 37 4.56 -1.60 3.62
C HIS A 37 4.52 -0.15 3.11
N ALA A 38 3.33 0.36 2.81
CA ALA A 38 3.07 1.79 2.71
C ALA A 38 1.76 2.16 3.41
N GLU A 39 1.64 3.41 3.86
CA GLU A 39 0.42 3.97 4.45
C GLU A 39 0.18 5.37 3.89
N SER A 40 -1.08 5.73 3.66
CA SER A 40 -1.49 7.07 3.25
C SER A 40 -2.88 7.35 3.77
N PRO A 41 -3.17 8.58 4.27
CA PRO A 41 -4.53 8.96 4.64
C PRO A 41 -5.49 9.02 3.44
N ALA A 42 -4.96 9.02 2.22
CA ALA A 42 -5.74 9.06 0.98
C ALA A 42 -6.04 7.67 0.39
N ALA A 43 -5.62 6.58 1.06
CA ALA A 43 -5.87 5.21 0.62
C ALA A 43 -6.32 4.32 1.79
N PRO A 44 -7.18 3.32 1.55
CA PRO A 44 -7.51 2.32 2.55
C PRO A 44 -6.27 1.56 3.03
N GLY A 45 -6.18 1.35 4.34
CA GLY A 45 -5.17 0.49 4.96
C GLY A 45 -5.44 -0.99 4.69
N VAL A 46 -4.46 -1.83 5.01
CA VAL A 46 -4.60 -3.29 4.89
C VAL A 46 -5.73 -3.82 5.80
N GLU A 47 -6.04 -3.15 6.92
CA GLU A 47 -7.17 -3.56 7.76
C GLU A 47 -8.50 -3.45 7.02
N VAL A 48 -8.71 -2.35 6.29
CA VAL A 48 -9.93 -2.12 5.53
C VAL A 48 -10.07 -3.18 4.44
N MET A 49 -8.98 -3.49 3.73
CA MET A 49 -8.96 -4.50 2.67
C MET A 49 -9.32 -5.90 3.18
N LEU A 50 -8.96 -6.23 4.42
CA LEU A 50 -9.20 -7.54 5.02
C LEU A 50 -10.57 -7.65 5.70
N THR A 51 -11.05 -6.57 6.32
CA THR A 51 -12.23 -6.60 7.19
C THR A 51 -13.52 -6.14 6.51
N ALA A 52 -13.45 -5.22 5.54
CA ALA A 52 -14.66 -4.62 4.94
C ALA A 52 -15.56 -5.63 4.23
N GLY A 53 -14.98 -6.72 3.70
CA GLY A 53 -15.73 -7.80 3.05
C GLY A 53 -16.36 -8.81 4.04
N GLY A 54 -16.18 -8.65 5.34
CA GLY A 54 -16.69 -9.56 6.39
C GLY A 54 -15.99 -10.92 6.46
N ARG A 55 -15.01 -11.19 5.57
CA ARG A 55 -14.25 -12.44 5.54
C ARG A 55 -13.32 -12.60 6.74
N LEU A 56 -12.70 -11.51 7.20
CA LEU A 56 -11.98 -11.44 8.47
C LEU A 56 -12.85 -10.68 9.49
N PRO A 57 -13.35 -11.35 10.55
CA PRO A 57 -14.03 -10.65 11.64
C PRO A 57 -13.12 -9.60 12.28
N TYR A 58 -13.68 -8.45 12.63
CA TYR A 58 -12.90 -7.35 13.19
C TYR A 58 -12.28 -7.72 14.56
N GLU A 59 -12.94 -8.56 15.35
CA GLU A 59 -12.43 -9.08 16.61
C GLU A 59 -11.18 -9.95 16.43
N ALA A 60 -11.11 -10.70 15.32
CA ALA A 60 -9.93 -11.48 14.98
C ALA A 60 -8.76 -10.58 14.58
N TRP A 61 -9.05 -9.46 13.91
CA TRP A 61 -8.07 -8.43 13.60
C TRP A 61 -7.50 -7.77 14.86
N GLU A 62 -8.36 -7.33 15.79
CA GLU A 62 -7.92 -6.73 17.06
C GLU A 62 -7.06 -7.69 17.88
N LYS A 63 -7.49 -8.96 17.99
CA LYS A 63 -6.71 -10.01 18.65
C LYS A 63 -5.34 -10.20 18.00
N ALA A 64 -5.26 -10.15 16.67
CA ALA A 64 -3.98 -10.28 15.98
C ALA A 64 -3.04 -9.11 16.28
N ILE A 65 -3.54 -7.87 16.36
CA ILE A 65 -2.76 -6.71 16.77
C ILE A 65 -2.24 -6.88 18.20
N GLU A 66 -3.11 -7.27 19.14
CA GLU A 66 -2.75 -7.46 20.54
C GLU A 66 -1.64 -8.51 20.71
N GLN A 67 -1.77 -9.65 20.02
CA GLN A 67 -0.88 -10.80 20.19
C GLN A 67 0.44 -10.67 19.41
N ALA A 68 0.43 -10.00 18.26
CA ALA A 68 1.53 -10.05 17.29
C ALA A 68 2.05 -8.68 16.83
N GLY A 69 1.40 -7.57 17.20
CA GLY A 69 1.75 -6.21 16.79
C GLY A 69 3.11 -5.76 17.30
N SER A 70 3.42 -6.01 18.57
CA SER A 70 4.72 -5.67 19.18
C SER A 70 5.90 -6.41 18.56
N ARG A 71 5.64 -7.58 17.96
CA ARG A 71 6.62 -8.42 17.27
C ARG A 71 6.76 -8.08 15.78
N GLY A 72 5.92 -7.18 15.25
CA GLY A 72 5.91 -6.88 13.82
C GLY A 72 5.46 -8.08 12.97
N SER A 73 4.44 -8.81 13.41
CA SER A 73 4.09 -10.13 12.85
C SER A 73 2.59 -10.40 12.68
N VAL A 74 1.76 -9.35 12.66
CA VAL A 74 0.29 -9.48 12.59
C VAL A 74 -0.16 -10.26 11.34
N GLY A 75 0.37 -9.94 10.16
CA GLY A 75 0.01 -10.67 8.93
C GLY A 75 0.32 -12.17 9.04
N ARG A 76 1.50 -12.52 9.57
CA ARG A 76 1.92 -13.91 9.78
C ARG A 76 1.00 -14.63 10.78
N PHE A 77 0.69 -13.97 11.89
CA PHE A 77 -0.20 -14.51 12.92
C PHE A 77 -1.60 -14.83 12.37
N LEU A 78 -2.15 -13.96 11.51
CA LEU A 78 -3.47 -14.18 10.89
C LEU A 78 -3.48 -15.43 10.00
N VAL A 79 -2.37 -15.71 9.29
CA VAL A 79 -2.23 -16.93 8.48
C VAL A 79 -2.05 -18.16 9.36
N GLU A 80 -1.13 -18.10 10.32
CA GLU A 80 -0.84 -19.24 11.22
C GLU A 80 -2.03 -19.62 12.09
N SER A 81 -2.89 -18.65 12.43
CA SER A 81 -4.14 -18.87 13.17
C SER A 81 -5.30 -19.35 12.28
N GLY A 82 -5.08 -19.49 10.96
CA GLY A 82 -6.08 -19.98 10.01
C GLY A 82 -7.16 -18.96 9.62
N TYR A 83 -7.03 -17.69 10.02
CA TYR A 83 -8.00 -16.66 9.66
C TYR A 83 -7.92 -16.29 8.16
N LEU A 84 -6.71 -16.30 7.60
CA LEU A 84 -6.40 -15.96 6.20
C LEU A 84 -5.53 -17.04 5.55
N GLY A 85 -5.64 -17.17 4.22
CA GLY A 85 -4.63 -17.86 3.42
C GLY A 85 -3.47 -16.93 3.04
N ASP A 86 -2.29 -17.48 2.74
CA ASP A 86 -1.13 -16.70 2.29
C ASP A 86 -1.45 -15.82 1.06
N GLY A 87 -2.15 -16.38 0.06
CA GLY A 87 -2.50 -15.66 -1.17
C GLY A 87 -3.51 -14.52 -0.94
N GLU A 88 -4.48 -14.74 -0.04
CA GLU A 88 -5.45 -13.70 0.34
C GLU A 88 -4.73 -12.52 1.01
N LEU A 89 -3.84 -12.83 1.96
CA LEU A 89 -3.02 -11.83 2.62
C LEU A 89 -2.12 -11.08 1.63
N GLU A 90 -1.44 -11.78 0.72
CA GLU A 90 -0.55 -11.16 -0.26
C GLU A 90 -1.31 -10.21 -1.21
N ILE A 91 -2.48 -10.61 -1.69
CA ILE A 91 -3.31 -9.76 -2.58
C ILE A 91 -3.76 -8.49 -1.86
N CYS A 92 -4.33 -8.62 -0.65
CA CYS A 92 -4.78 -7.47 0.13
C CYS A 92 -3.62 -6.53 0.52
N HIS A 93 -2.47 -7.12 0.92
CA HIS A 93 -1.26 -6.36 1.25
C HIS A 93 -0.71 -5.59 0.05
N LEU A 94 -0.55 -6.24 -1.11
CA LEU A 94 -0.04 -5.57 -2.32
C LEU A 94 -0.99 -4.48 -2.81
N GLY A 95 -2.32 -4.71 -2.73
CA GLY A 95 -3.33 -3.70 -3.04
C GLY A 95 -3.15 -2.44 -2.19
N ALA A 96 -3.18 -2.60 -0.86
CA ALA A 96 -3.00 -1.49 0.08
C ALA A 96 -1.63 -0.79 -0.09
N LEU A 97 -0.56 -1.57 -0.31
CA LEU A 97 0.79 -1.04 -0.51
C LEU A 97 0.87 -0.15 -1.76
N PHE A 98 0.39 -0.62 -2.92
CA PHE A 98 0.48 0.17 -4.15
C PHE A 98 -0.45 1.39 -4.14
N ASP A 99 -1.62 1.28 -3.51
CA ASP A 99 -2.55 2.40 -3.34
C ASP A 99 -1.93 3.48 -2.46
N ALA A 100 -1.44 3.12 -1.28
CA ALA A 100 -0.76 4.07 -0.40
C ALA A 100 0.52 4.64 -1.02
N ALA A 101 1.33 3.81 -1.70
CA ALA A 101 2.56 4.26 -2.35
C ALA A 101 2.30 5.25 -3.49
N PHE A 102 1.19 5.11 -4.23
CA PHE A 102 0.79 6.06 -5.26
C PHE A 102 0.65 7.48 -4.70
N PHE A 103 -0.03 7.63 -3.56
CA PHE A 103 -0.20 8.91 -2.87
C PHE A 103 1.07 9.36 -2.14
N ALA A 104 1.76 8.48 -1.41
CA ALA A 104 2.98 8.84 -0.71
C ALA A 104 4.10 9.34 -1.65
N LEU A 105 4.14 8.82 -2.88
CA LEU A 105 5.08 9.23 -3.93
C LEU A 105 4.54 10.36 -4.83
N ALA A 106 3.36 10.92 -4.55
CA ALA A 106 2.86 12.12 -5.23
C ALA A 106 3.93 13.23 -5.25
N PRO A 107 4.02 14.03 -6.35
CA PRO A 107 4.86 15.21 -6.35
C PRO A 107 4.39 16.12 -5.21
N GLY A 108 5.31 16.44 -4.30
CA GLY A 108 5.05 17.27 -3.14
C GLY A 108 6.27 18.12 -2.83
N SER A 109 6.04 19.30 -2.26
CA SER A 109 7.10 20.24 -1.88
C SER A 109 7.44 20.20 -0.39
N GLY A 110 6.75 19.37 0.40
CA GLY A 110 7.00 19.28 1.83
C GLY A 110 8.17 18.36 2.19
N PRO A 111 8.51 18.33 3.49
CA PRO A 111 9.73 17.71 3.98
C PRO A 111 9.71 16.19 3.80
N THR A 112 10.74 15.66 3.15
CA THR A 112 11.00 14.21 3.10
C THR A 112 11.99 13.83 4.20
N ARG A 113 11.66 12.83 5.02
CA ARG A 113 12.55 12.33 6.09
C ARG A 113 12.63 10.82 6.09
N PHE A 114 13.78 10.28 6.50
CA PHE A 114 13.94 8.84 6.71
C PHE A 114 14.29 8.55 8.17
N ARG A 115 13.59 7.60 8.78
CA ARG A 115 13.86 7.11 10.14
C ARG A 115 14.37 5.68 10.07
N TYR A 116 15.66 5.49 10.30
CA TYR A 116 16.28 4.17 10.34
C TYR A 116 15.70 3.28 11.45
N GLY A 117 15.62 1.98 11.19
CA GLY A 117 15.22 0.96 12.16
C GLY A 117 13.72 0.92 12.49
N VAL A 118 12.91 1.84 11.94
CA VAL A 118 11.45 1.81 12.10
C VAL A 118 10.85 0.76 11.17
N ALA A 119 10.26 -0.29 11.75
CA ALA A 119 9.48 -1.29 11.04
C ALA A 119 7.97 -1.04 11.23
N HIS A 120 7.16 -1.52 10.29
CA HIS A 120 5.71 -1.51 10.43
C HIS A 120 5.26 -2.72 11.26
N TRP A 121 4.29 -2.50 12.16
CA TRP A 121 3.80 -3.52 13.11
C TRP A 121 3.09 -4.70 12.42
N PHE A 122 2.62 -4.53 11.19
CA PHE A 122 1.96 -5.58 10.43
C PHE A 122 2.94 -6.69 10.02
N GLY A 123 4.21 -6.34 9.89
CA GLY A 123 5.27 -7.23 9.44
C GLY A 123 5.38 -7.33 7.92
N PRO A 124 6.50 -7.89 7.42
CA PRO A 124 6.69 -8.11 5.99
C PRO A 124 5.78 -9.25 5.51
N VAL A 125 5.02 -8.99 4.44
CA VAL A 125 4.27 -10.02 3.69
C VAL A 125 5.01 -10.31 2.38
N ARG A 126 4.92 -9.40 1.41
CA ARG A 126 5.63 -9.48 0.13
C ARG A 126 6.51 -8.24 -0.07
N PRO A 127 7.85 -8.36 0.08
CA PRO A 127 8.76 -7.26 -0.22
C PRO A 127 8.74 -6.90 -1.72
N VAL A 128 8.57 -5.61 -2.03
CA VAL A 128 8.52 -5.07 -3.40
C VAL A 128 9.75 -4.21 -3.66
N SER A 129 10.36 -4.31 -4.85
CA SER A 129 11.49 -3.44 -5.20
C SER A 129 11.03 -1.99 -5.39
N ALA A 130 11.91 -1.02 -5.08
CA ALA A 130 11.66 0.38 -5.35
C ALA A 130 11.27 0.63 -6.82
N ASP A 131 11.93 -0.05 -7.77
CA ASP A 131 11.61 0.06 -9.19
C ASP A 131 10.20 -0.42 -9.52
N ALA A 132 9.74 -1.51 -8.89
CA ALA A 132 8.38 -2.01 -9.12
C ALA A 132 7.32 -1.04 -8.58
N VAL A 133 7.55 -0.46 -7.40
CA VAL A 133 6.69 0.60 -6.84
C VAL A 133 6.66 1.81 -7.78
N GLN A 134 7.81 2.30 -8.23
CA GLN A 134 7.88 3.45 -9.14
C GLN A 134 7.20 3.18 -10.49
N ARG A 135 7.42 1.99 -11.07
CA ARG A 135 6.76 1.60 -12.32
C ARG A 135 5.25 1.59 -12.18
N GLU A 136 4.72 1.03 -11.09
CA GLU A 136 3.27 0.99 -10.87
C GLU A 136 2.70 2.39 -10.60
N THR A 137 3.38 3.23 -9.82
CA THR A 137 2.97 4.64 -9.62
C THR A 137 2.90 5.39 -10.97
N LEU A 138 3.93 5.26 -11.82
CA LEU A 138 3.94 5.90 -13.14
C LEU A 138 2.91 5.31 -14.11
N ARG A 139 2.65 4.00 -14.03
CA ARG A 139 1.59 3.34 -14.82
C ARG A 139 0.22 3.93 -14.45
N ARG A 140 -0.10 4.03 -13.16
CA ARG A 140 -1.36 4.60 -12.68
C ARG A 140 -1.53 6.07 -13.04
N ARG A 141 -0.47 6.89 -12.91
CA ARG A 141 -0.51 8.30 -13.35
C ARG A 141 -0.82 8.43 -14.82
N ARG A 142 -0.09 7.70 -15.68
CA ARG A 142 -0.35 7.71 -17.13
C ARG A 142 -1.77 7.29 -17.49
N LEU A 143 -2.34 6.34 -16.75
CA LEU A 143 -3.73 5.93 -16.95
C LEU A 143 -4.69 7.08 -16.61
N LEU A 144 -4.50 7.76 -15.49
CA LEU A 144 -5.32 8.92 -15.10
C LEU A 144 -5.15 10.08 -16.08
N ASP A 145 -3.92 10.38 -16.50
CA ASP A 145 -3.61 11.43 -17.49
C ASP A 145 -4.31 11.15 -18.83
N HIS A 146 -4.45 9.88 -19.22
CA HIS A 146 -5.13 9.49 -20.46
C HIS A 146 -6.66 9.60 -20.38
N VAL A 147 -7.24 9.52 -19.19
CA VAL A 147 -8.69 9.67 -18.94
C VAL A 147 -9.07 11.15 -18.69
N TRP A 148 -8.10 12.04 -18.54
CA TRP A 148 -8.37 13.48 -18.45
C TRP A 148 -8.72 14.07 -19.84
N PRO A 149 -9.67 15.04 -19.97
CA PRO A 149 -10.48 15.71 -18.95
C PRO A 149 -11.93 15.23 -18.94
N TYR A 150 -12.21 13.99 -18.55
CA TYR A 150 -13.60 13.60 -18.28
C TYR A 150 -14.07 14.10 -16.90
N ALA A 151 -14.11 15.43 -16.67
CA ALA A 151 -14.51 16.04 -15.38
C ALA A 151 -15.89 15.57 -14.85
N ALA A 152 -16.74 15.03 -15.75
CA ALA A 152 -17.98 14.39 -15.36
C ALA A 152 -17.76 13.17 -14.45
N VAL A 153 -16.65 12.43 -14.54
CA VAL A 153 -16.39 11.25 -13.69
C VAL A 153 -16.19 11.62 -12.21
N ASP A 154 -15.82 12.87 -11.93
CA ASP A 154 -15.60 13.34 -10.55
C ASP A 154 -16.92 13.67 -9.83
N THR A 155 -17.99 13.95 -10.59
CA THR A 155 -19.29 14.41 -10.04
C THR A 155 -20.48 13.53 -10.44
N ALA A 156 -20.32 12.67 -11.44
CA ALA A 156 -21.38 11.79 -11.89
C ALA A 156 -21.71 10.75 -10.80
N PRO A 157 -22.99 10.51 -10.53
CA PRO A 157 -23.38 9.44 -9.62
C PRO A 157 -22.94 8.09 -10.18
N VAL A 158 -22.45 7.21 -9.32
CA VAL A 158 -22.25 5.80 -9.67
C VAL A 158 -23.62 5.18 -9.90
N VAL A 159 -23.96 4.95 -11.16
CA VAL A 159 -25.20 4.28 -11.56
C VAL A 159 -24.92 2.82 -11.86
N ALA A 160 -25.77 1.93 -11.35
CA ALA A 160 -25.69 0.52 -11.69
C ALA A 160 -25.82 0.37 -13.21
N ARG A 161 -24.88 -0.36 -13.82
CA ARG A 161 -24.98 -0.69 -15.24
C ARG A 161 -26.22 -1.56 -15.44
N ALA A 162 -27.04 -1.22 -16.44
CA ALA A 162 -28.11 -2.11 -16.87
C ALA A 162 -27.51 -3.47 -17.28
N PRO A 163 -28.10 -4.60 -16.84
CA PRO A 163 -27.61 -5.92 -17.23
C PRO A 163 -27.58 -6.02 -18.75
N ALA A 164 -26.49 -6.58 -19.28
CA ALA A 164 -26.45 -6.89 -20.71
C ALA A 164 -27.49 -7.97 -21.02
N ALA A 165 -28.01 -8.00 -22.25
CA ALA A 165 -28.94 -9.06 -22.64
C ALA A 165 -28.29 -10.44 -22.43
N GLY A 166 -28.85 -11.24 -21.52
CA GLY A 166 -28.36 -12.58 -21.19
C GLY A 166 -27.47 -12.69 -19.94
N GLN A 167 -27.34 -11.62 -19.13
CA GLN A 167 -26.82 -11.70 -17.75
C GLN A 167 -27.91 -12.00 -16.73
#